data_AF-A0A661MBM4-F1
#
_entry.id   AF-A0A661MBM4-F1
#
_cell.length_a   1.000
_cell.length_b   1.000
_cell.length_c   1.000
_cell.angle_alpha   90.00
_cell.angle_beta   90.00
_cell.angle_gamma   90.00
#
_symmetry.space_group_name_H-M   'P 1'
#
loop_
_entity.id
_entity.type
_entity.pdbx_description
1 polymer ?
#
loop_
_entity_poly.entity_id
_entity_poly.type
_entity_poly.pdbx_seq_one_letter_code
_entity_poly.pdbx_strand_id
1 'polypeptide(L)'
;MSTEPPTFNPYTEHDNEMKAIAIDAFKEHVIKDRHIGGHGYLLAKRRDDGSFTGVMRAEVLCGFGSHLHVGGDIDSVTFSFGPNDPRGLISWIGSHTSVAYYVTQKASIGMGGAGNGIVEEWDQTLAKHTVQERLADWTADEDEPGQYRELTEAVTDVLSSMPDTLHQLADELMCAIPREHTGFMDDFYEVGDVTAPRVYYAWAAVRKLNLLLIEEDERPLQPLGVGLPE
;
A
#
# COMPACT_ATOMS: atom_id res chain seq x y z
N MET A 1 -23.13 -28.44 4.43
CA MET A 1 -21.95 -27.56 4.32
C MET A 1 -22.41 -26.20 4.80
N SER A 2 -22.09 -25.86 6.04
CA SER A 2 -22.33 -24.51 6.56
C SER A 2 -21.25 -23.64 5.95
N THR A 3 -21.60 -22.81 4.97
CA THR A 3 -20.72 -21.72 4.56
C THR A 3 -20.96 -20.62 5.58
N GLU A 4 -20.11 -20.55 6.60
CA GLU A 4 -20.07 -19.35 7.42
C GLU A 4 -19.91 -18.15 6.48
N PRO A 5 -20.70 -17.08 6.68
CA PRO A 5 -20.57 -15.89 5.86
C PRO A 5 -19.13 -15.37 5.97
N PRO A 6 -18.55 -14.84 4.88
CA PRO A 6 -17.22 -14.27 4.93
C PRO A 6 -17.18 -13.20 6.03
N THR A 7 -16.26 -13.37 6.97
CA THR A 7 -16.02 -12.38 8.02
C THR A 7 -15.54 -11.09 7.35
N PHE A 8 -16.23 -10.00 7.66
CA PHE A 8 -15.86 -8.67 7.22
C PHE A 8 -14.47 -8.33 7.79
N ASN A 9 -13.52 -7.97 6.93
CA ASN A 9 -12.21 -7.48 7.37
C ASN A 9 -12.03 -6.06 6.82
N PRO A 10 -12.13 -5.01 7.65
CA PRO A 10 -12.07 -3.61 7.20
C PRO A 10 -10.74 -3.27 6.53
N TYR A 11 -9.63 -3.90 6.91
CA TYR A 11 -8.33 -3.71 6.27
C TYR A 11 -8.32 -4.22 4.82
N THR A 12 -9.05 -5.31 4.55
CA THR A 12 -9.16 -5.85 3.19
C THR A 12 -10.01 -4.95 2.30
N GLU A 13 -11.09 -4.37 2.84
CA GLU A 13 -11.89 -3.40 2.09
C GLU A 13 -11.11 -2.14 1.78
N HIS A 14 -10.45 -1.55 2.79
CA HIS A 14 -9.58 -0.39 2.63
C HIS A 14 -8.47 -0.66 1.58
N ASP A 15 -7.77 -1.79 1.66
CA ASP A 15 -6.75 -2.16 0.67
C ASP A 15 -7.33 -2.25 -0.75
N ASN A 16 -8.52 -2.83 -0.91
CA ASN A 16 -9.17 -2.95 -2.21
C ASN A 16 -9.61 -1.58 -2.77
N GLU A 17 -10.17 -0.71 -1.94
CA GLU A 17 -10.55 0.65 -2.32
C GLU A 17 -9.33 1.45 -2.77
N MET A 18 -8.26 1.44 -1.97
CA MET A 18 -7.03 2.18 -2.29
C MET A 18 -6.35 1.66 -3.56
N LYS A 19 -6.32 0.34 -3.79
CA LYS A 19 -5.86 -0.23 -5.06
C LYS A 19 -6.70 0.27 -6.24
N ALA A 20 -8.03 0.27 -6.10
CA ALA A 20 -8.91 0.70 -7.18
C ALA A 20 -8.69 2.17 -7.56
N ILE A 21 -8.60 3.06 -6.56
CA ILE A 21 -8.32 4.49 -6.74
C ILE A 21 -6.96 4.68 -7.42
N ALA A 22 -5.91 4.01 -6.94
CA ALA A 22 -4.57 4.14 -7.48
C ALA A 22 -4.45 3.60 -8.91
N ILE A 23 -5.08 2.45 -9.21
CA ILE A 23 -5.14 1.90 -10.56
C ILE A 23 -5.86 2.86 -11.51
N ASP A 24 -6.99 3.44 -11.08
CA ASP A 24 -7.76 4.37 -11.89
C ASP A 24 -6.95 5.60 -12.28
N ALA A 25 -6.17 6.16 -11.34
CA ALA A 25 -5.30 7.31 -11.58
C ALA A 25 -4.28 7.06 -12.71
N PHE A 26 -3.77 5.83 -12.85
CA PHE A 26 -2.77 5.46 -13.85
C PHE A 26 -3.33 4.77 -15.10
N LYS A 27 -4.64 4.48 -15.18
CA LYS A 27 -5.22 3.63 -16.24
C LYS A 27 -4.94 4.14 -17.67
N GLU A 28 -4.95 5.46 -17.86
CA GLU A 28 -4.74 6.15 -19.14
C GLU A 28 -3.30 6.63 -19.38
N HIS A 29 -2.39 6.33 -18.45
CA HIS A 29 -0.99 6.72 -18.61
C HIS A 29 -0.31 5.88 -19.69
N VAL A 30 0.64 6.48 -20.41
CA VAL A 30 1.48 5.81 -21.41
C VAL A 30 2.95 6.08 -21.12
N ILE A 31 3.85 5.29 -21.72
CA ILE A 31 5.29 5.57 -21.70
C ILE A 31 5.52 6.83 -22.55
N LYS A 32 5.83 7.94 -21.88
CA LYS A 32 6.18 9.21 -22.52
C LYS A 32 7.63 9.22 -22.96
N ASP A 33 8.53 8.74 -22.09
CA ASP A 33 9.97 8.76 -22.34
C ASP A 33 10.67 7.56 -21.70
N ARG A 34 11.88 7.27 -22.19
CA ARG A 34 12.78 6.22 -21.70
C ARG A 34 14.14 6.82 -21.42
N HIS A 35 14.65 6.60 -20.21
CA HIS A 35 16.00 7.04 -19.87
C HIS A 35 17.04 6.23 -20.64
N ILE A 36 18.16 6.88 -20.93
CA ILE A 36 19.31 6.26 -21.61
C ILE A 36 19.74 5.01 -20.83
N GLY A 37 19.94 3.91 -21.54
CA GLY A 37 20.32 2.62 -20.94
C GLY A 37 19.15 1.77 -20.45
N GLY A 38 17.89 2.20 -20.60
CA GLY A 38 16.72 1.38 -20.28
C GLY A 38 16.46 1.20 -18.77
N HIS A 39 17.13 2.00 -17.94
CA HIS A 39 17.01 1.98 -16.48
C HIS A 39 15.94 2.93 -15.94
N GLY A 40 15.17 3.60 -16.80
CA GLY A 40 14.16 4.56 -16.35
C GLY A 40 13.06 4.78 -17.36
N TYR A 41 11.85 5.03 -16.86
CA TYR A 41 10.64 5.25 -17.64
C TYR A 41 9.87 6.43 -17.07
N LEU A 42 9.39 7.31 -17.95
CA LEU A 42 8.46 8.37 -17.59
C LEU A 42 7.06 8.01 -18.07
N LEU A 43 6.13 7.89 -17.13
CA LEU A 43 4.70 7.74 -17.39
C LEU A 43 3.99 9.10 -17.34
N ALA A 44 3.13 9.35 -18.33
CA ALA A 44 2.24 10.51 -18.33
C ALA A 44 0.97 10.21 -19.11
N LYS A 45 -0.15 10.85 -18.74
CA LYS A 45 -1.39 10.83 -19.52
C LYS A 45 -1.33 11.81 -20.69
N ARG A 46 -1.68 11.32 -21.88
CA ARG A 46 -1.82 12.15 -23.10
C ARG A 46 -3.19 12.82 -23.12
N ARG A 47 -3.25 14.09 -23.49
CA ARG A 47 -4.48 14.87 -23.72
C ARG A 47 -4.96 14.70 -25.16
N ASP A 48 -6.20 15.11 -25.43
CA ASP A 48 -6.82 15.05 -26.75
C ASP A 48 -6.06 15.86 -27.82
N ASP A 49 -5.37 16.93 -27.42
CA ASP A 49 -4.52 17.75 -28.30
C ASP A 49 -3.13 17.14 -28.57
N GLY A 50 -2.87 15.94 -28.04
CA GLY A 50 -1.58 15.25 -28.14
C GLY A 50 -0.53 15.70 -27.11
N SER A 51 -0.78 16.75 -26.33
CA SER A 51 0.10 17.17 -25.24
C SER A 51 0.03 16.20 -24.05
N PHE A 52 0.95 16.34 -23.09
CA PHE A 52 0.95 15.53 -21.87
C PHE A 52 0.57 16.35 -20.65
N THR A 53 -0.21 15.77 -19.74
CA THR A 53 -0.48 16.37 -18.42
C THR A 53 0.65 16.11 -17.44
N GLY A 54 0.83 17.04 -16.49
CA GLY A 54 1.74 16.87 -15.35
C GLY A 54 1.09 16.13 -14.18
N VAL A 55 -0.24 16.11 -14.13
CA VAL A 55 -1.03 15.49 -13.06
C VAL A 55 -0.75 13.99 -13.01
N MET A 56 -0.37 13.49 -11.83
CA MET A 56 -0.04 12.09 -11.58
C MET A 56 1.06 11.54 -12.50
N ARG A 57 1.94 12.39 -13.04
CA ARG A 57 3.12 11.89 -13.78
C ARG A 57 3.97 11.04 -12.83
N ALA A 58 4.51 9.94 -13.33
CA ALA A 58 5.37 9.07 -12.53
C ALA A 58 6.65 8.73 -13.29
N GLU A 59 7.79 8.84 -12.61
CA GLU A 59 9.08 8.39 -13.08
C GLU A 59 9.45 7.12 -12.33
N VAL A 60 9.74 6.05 -13.07
CA VAL A 60 10.13 4.74 -12.52
C VAL A 60 11.59 4.49 -12.89
N LEU A 61 12.47 4.43 -11.91
CA LEU A 61 13.92 4.29 -12.07
C LEU A 61 14.42 2.99 -11.43
N CYS A 62 15.06 2.14 -12.22
CA CYS A 62 15.72 0.93 -11.76
C CYS A 62 17.17 1.28 -11.36
N GLY A 63 17.38 1.45 -10.05
CA GLY A 63 18.66 1.82 -9.46
C GLY A 63 19.60 0.62 -9.20
N PHE A 64 20.78 0.93 -8.66
CA PHE A 64 21.75 -0.09 -8.27
C PHE A 64 21.26 -0.94 -7.09
N GLY A 65 21.65 -2.22 -7.07
CA GLY A 65 21.38 -3.12 -5.94
C GLY A 65 19.91 -3.55 -5.82
N SER A 66 19.21 -3.73 -6.94
CA SER A 66 17.80 -4.15 -6.98
C SER A 66 16.84 -3.18 -6.29
N HIS A 67 17.06 -1.87 -6.47
CA HIS A 67 16.18 -0.82 -6.00
C HIS A 67 15.32 -0.30 -7.14
N LEU A 68 14.02 -0.14 -6.87
CA LEU A 68 13.07 0.49 -7.79
C LEU A 68 12.57 1.78 -7.16
N HIS A 69 13.01 2.91 -7.68
CA HIS A 69 12.55 4.21 -7.24
C HIS A 69 11.37 4.65 -8.11
N VAL A 70 10.32 5.17 -7.47
CA VAL A 70 9.17 5.76 -8.13
C VAL A 70 8.94 7.14 -7.54
N GLY A 71 8.86 8.16 -8.40
CA GLY A 71 8.60 9.54 -8.00
C GLY A 71 7.85 10.31 -9.07
N GLY A 72 7.84 11.64 -9.02
CA GLY A 72 7.22 12.49 -10.03
C GLY A 72 6.27 13.53 -9.42
N ASP A 73 5.00 13.48 -9.81
CA ASP A 73 3.90 14.24 -9.18
C ASP A 73 3.22 13.45 -8.06
N ILE A 74 3.82 12.32 -7.67
CA ILE A 74 3.45 11.53 -6.50
C ILE A 74 4.59 11.55 -5.49
N ASP A 75 4.24 11.34 -4.21
CA ASP A 75 5.24 11.14 -3.16
C ASP A 75 6.16 9.96 -3.51
N SER A 76 7.46 10.17 -3.36
CA SER A 76 8.43 9.19 -3.80
C SER A 76 8.45 7.95 -2.92
N VAL A 77 8.55 6.78 -3.54
CA VAL A 77 8.68 5.48 -2.88
C VAL A 77 9.83 4.72 -3.52
N THR A 78 10.64 4.06 -2.69
CA THR A 78 11.69 3.15 -3.14
C THR A 78 11.38 1.74 -2.65
N PHE A 79 11.35 0.77 -3.56
CA PHE A 79 11.21 -0.64 -3.26
C PHE A 79 12.57 -1.35 -3.32
N SER A 80 12.87 -2.24 -2.37
CA SER A 80 14.16 -2.95 -2.29
C SER A 80 14.05 -4.47 -2.38
N PHE A 81 15.14 -5.10 -2.82
CA PHE A 81 15.36 -6.56 -2.87
C PHE A 81 14.53 -7.33 -3.92
N GLY A 82 14.55 -6.83 -5.16
CA GLY A 82 14.01 -7.55 -6.32
C GLY A 82 15.06 -8.17 -7.25
N PRO A 83 14.65 -8.60 -8.46
CA PRO A 83 15.55 -8.98 -9.54
C PRO A 83 16.55 -7.86 -9.91
N ASN A 84 17.71 -8.25 -10.44
CA ASN A 84 18.77 -7.30 -10.83
C ASN A 84 18.55 -6.68 -12.22
N ASP A 85 17.74 -7.30 -13.08
CA ASP A 85 17.45 -6.76 -14.39
C ASP A 85 16.23 -5.80 -14.33
N PRO A 86 16.25 -4.67 -15.06
CA PRO A 86 15.19 -3.66 -14.96
C PRO A 86 13.78 -4.20 -15.26
N ARG A 87 13.65 -5.09 -16.25
CA ARG A 87 12.35 -5.65 -16.66
C ARG A 87 11.80 -6.59 -15.60
N GLY A 88 12.63 -7.48 -15.07
CA GLY A 88 12.31 -8.37 -13.96
C GLY A 88 11.93 -7.59 -12.71
N LEU A 89 12.63 -6.48 -12.40
CA LEU A 89 12.32 -5.64 -11.24
C LEU A 89 10.96 -4.94 -11.36
N ILE A 90 10.64 -4.39 -12.53
CA ILE A 90 9.34 -3.77 -12.83
C ILE A 90 8.23 -4.82 -12.78
N SER A 91 8.43 -5.97 -13.42
CA SER A 91 7.46 -7.07 -13.43
C SER A 91 7.23 -7.63 -12.03
N TRP A 92 8.30 -7.75 -11.23
CA TRP A 92 8.24 -8.17 -9.85
C TRP A 92 7.29 -7.28 -9.06
N ILE A 93 7.54 -5.98 -8.84
CA ILE A 93 6.60 -5.14 -8.09
C ILE A 93 5.24 -5.02 -8.79
N GLY A 94 5.23 -4.77 -10.10
CA GLY A 94 4.02 -4.45 -10.86
C GLY A 94 3.02 -5.60 -11.02
N SER A 95 3.41 -6.85 -10.76
CA SER A 95 2.51 -8.01 -10.81
C SER A 95 1.96 -8.45 -9.46
N HIS A 96 2.50 -7.94 -8.34
CA HIS A 96 2.02 -8.34 -7.01
C HIS A 96 0.63 -7.77 -6.71
N THR A 97 -0.25 -8.61 -6.16
CA THR A 97 -1.61 -8.25 -5.75
C THR A 97 -1.74 -7.91 -4.26
N SER A 98 -0.76 -8.35 -3.46
CA SER A 98 -0.69 -8.08 -2.02
C SER A 98 0.04 -6.76 -1.79
N VAL A 99 -0.69 -5.65 -1.91
CA VAL A 99 -0.11 -4.32 -1.74
C VAL A 99 0.13 -4.04 -0.27
N ALA A 100 -0.93 -4.11 0.56
CA ALA A 100 -0.86 -3.80 1.99
C ALA A 100 0.17 -4.59 2.81
N TYR A 101 0.60 -5.77 2.33
CA TYR A 101 1.59 -6.58 3.04
C TYR A 101 2.93 -6.63 2.30
N TYR A 102 2.98 -7.29 1.14
CA TYR A 102 4.27 -7.55 0.48
C TYR A 102 4.88 -6.27 -0.09
N VAL A 103 4.11 -5.48 -0.84
CA VAL A 103 4.63 -4.27 -1.49
C VAL A 103 5.01 -3.22 -0.45
N THR A 104 4.18 -3.04 0.59
CA THR A 104 4.46 -2.17 1.74
C THR A 104 5.73 -2.59 2.46
N GLN A 105 5.95 -3.89 2.70
CA GLN A 105 7.20 -4.38 3.28
C GLN A 105 8.42 -3.99 2.41
N LYS A 106 8.34 -4.14 1.09
CA LYS A 106 9.45 -3.77 0.18
C LYS A 106 9.69 -2.27 0.12
N ALA A 107 8.63 -1.48 0.22
CA ALA A 107 8.72 -0.04 0.37
C ALA A 107 9.38 0.35 1.70
N SER A 108 8.96 -0.27 2.82
CA SER A 108 9.51 -0.01 4.16
C SER A 108 11.03 -0.19 4.18
N ILE A 109 11.49 -1.33 3.65
CA ILE A 109 12.92 -1.64 3.54
C ILE A 109 13.63 -0.60 2.67
N GLY A 110 13.09 -0.29 1.48
CA GLY A 110 13.75 0.63 0.54
C GLY A 110 13.74 2.09 0.98
N MET A 111 12.85 2.44 1.90
CA MET A 111 12.77 3.76 2.52
C MET A 111 13.54 3.86 3.84
N GLY A 112 14.28 2.81 4.25
CA GLY A 112 15.22 2.86 5.38
C GLY A 112 14.94 1.94 6.55
N GLY A 113 13.89 1.12 6.52
CA GLY A 113 13.67 -0.04 7.39
C GLY A 113 13.55 0.20 8.91
N ALA A 114 13.74 1.43 9.39
CA ALA A 114 13.49 1.82 10.77
C ALA A 114 12.13 2.51 10.81
N GLY A 115 11.23 1.97 11.62
CA GLY A 115 9.80 2.29 11.65
C GLY A 115 9.46 3.78 11.74
N ASN A 116 8.14 4.01 11.61
CA ASN A 116 7.40 5.26 11.82
C ASN A 116 6.96 5.93 10.50
N GLY A 117 5.79 5.55 10.02
CA GLY A 117 4.88 6.46 9.29
C GLY A 117 5.30 6.90 7.88
N ILE A 118 6.36 6.33 7.29
CA ILE A 118 6.76 6.68 5.92
C ILE A 118 5.91 5.91 4.91
N VAL A 119 5.65 4.63 5.19
CA VAL A 119 4.89 3.72 4.30
C VAL A 119 3.56 3.28 4.90
N GLU A 120 3.29 3.71 6.12
CA GLU A 120 2.07 3.45 6.89
C GLU A 120 1.46 4.79 7.28
N GLU A 121 0.14 4.82 7.38
CA GLU A 121 -0.62 5.93 7.95
C GLU A 121 -1.64 5.38 8.94
N TRP A 122 -2.04 6.23 9.88
CA TRP A 122 -3.04 5.85 10.87
C TRP A 122 -4.43 6.28 10.44
N ASP A 123 -5.35 5.33 10.37
CA ASP A 123 -6.77 5.54 10.12
C ASP A 123 -7.57 5.36 11.41
N GLN A 124 -8.06 6.47 11.96
CA GLN A 124 -8.87 6.52 13.18
C GLN A 124 -10.15 5.67 13.09
N THR A 125 -10.76 5.59 11.90
CA THR A 125 -12.00 4.85 11.69
C THR A 125 -11.74 3.35 11.75
N LEU A 126 -10.70 2.88 11.06
CA LEU A 126 -10.27 1.47 11.16
C LEU A 126 -9.75 1.14 12.56
N ALA A 127 -9.05 2.06 13.21
CA ALA A 127 -8.60 1.90 14.59
C ALA A 127 -9.79 1.63 15.51
N LYS A 128 -10.80 2.51 15.47
CA LYS A 128 -12.03 2.38 16.25
C LYS A 128 -12.71 1.05 16.03
N HIS A 129 -12.91 0.67 14.78
CA HIS A 129 -13.55 -0.58 14.42
C HIS A 129 -12.80 -1.79 14.99
N THR A 130 -11.48 -1.82 14.79
CA THR A 130 -10.61 -2.91 15.27
C THR A 130 -10.64 -3.06 16.79
N VAL A 131 -10.59 -1.95 17.53
CA VAL A 131 -10.72 -1.98 18.99
C VAL A 131 -12.10 -2.50 19.40
N GLN A 132 -13.17 -2.05 18.74
CA GLN A 132 -14.54 -2.48 19.04
C GLN A 132 -14.74 -3.99 18.79
N GLU A 133 -14.20 -4.53 17.71
CA GLU A 133 -14.25 -5.97 17.43
C GLU A 133 -13.51 -6.77 18.49
N ARG A 134 -12.29 -6.36 18.87
CA ARG A 134 -11.54 -7.05 19.92
C ARG A 134 -12.23 -7.00 21.28
N LEU A 135 -12.85 -5.87 21.61
CA LEU A 135 -13.68 -5.78 22.81
C LEU A 135 -14.86 -6.75 22.76
N ALA A 136 -15.53 -6.85 21.61
CA ALA A 136 -16.62 -7.81 21.44
C ALA A 136 -16.12 -9.24 21.65
N ASP A 137 -14.98 -9.61 21.07
CA ASP A 137 -14.35 -10.93 21.24
C ASP A 137 -14.03 -11.22 22.70
N TRP A 138 -13.40 -10.28 23.42
CA TRP A 138 -13.09 -10.44 24.84
C TRP A 138 -14.34 -10.57 25.73
N THR A 139 -15.40 -9.84 25.40
CA THR A 139 -16.67 -9.93 26.14
C THR A 139 -17.46 -11.20 25.83
N ALA A 140 -17.23 -11.81 24.67
CA ALA A 140 -17.86 -13.06 24.26
C ALA A 140 -17.14 -14.30 24.81
N ASP A 141 -15.91 -14.15 25.30
CA ASP A 141 -15.15 -15.23 25.91
C ASP A 141 -15.73 -15.59 27.30
N GLU A 142 -16.54 -16.66 27.32
CA GLU A 142 -17.27 -17.13 28.50
C GLU A 142 -16.37 -17.78 29.57
N ASP A 143 -15.09 -18.07 29.26
CA ASP A 143 -14.18 -18.77 30.17
C ASP A 143 -13.53 -17.83 31.22
N GLU A 144 -13.46 -16.51 30.99
CA GLU A 144 -12.92 -15.52 31.94
C GLU A 144 -13.69 -14.18 32.05
N PRO A 145 -15.03 -14.17 32.19
CA PRO A 145 -15.87 -12.97 32.12
C PRO A 145 -15.59 -11.89 33.19
N GLY A 146 -14.88 -12.25 34.27
CA GLY A 146 -14.51 -11.32 35.35
C GLY A 146 -13.19 -10.58 35.13
N GLN A 147 -12.26 -11.13 34.35
CA GLN A 147 -10.94 -10.53 34.13
C GLN A 147 -11.00 -9.41 33.10
N TYR A 148 -11.89 -9.53 32.11
CA TYR A 148 -11.98 -8.58 31.01
C TYR A 148 -12.82 -7.34 31.32
N ARG A 149 -13.62 -7.35 32.40
CA ARG A 149 -14.53 -6.24 32.67
C ARG A 149 -13.82 -4.91 32.90
N GLU A 150 -12.78 -4.89 33.74
CA GLU A 150 -12.01 -3.67 34.01
C GLU A 150 -11.24 -3.20 32.77
N LEU A 151 -10.72 -4.13 31.96
CA LEU A 151 -10.09 -3.86 30.67
C LEU A 151 -11.09 -3.26 29.67
N THR A 152 -12.28 -3.86 29.53
CA THR A 152 -13.33 -3.40 28.62
C THR A 152 -13.84 -2.02 29.00
N GLU A 153 -14.06 -1.75 30.29
CA GLU A 153 -14.45 -0.43 30.79
C GLU A 153 -13.36 0.62 30.45
N ALA A 154 -12.09 0.31 30.74
CA ALA A 154 -10.96 1.21 30.45
C ALA A 154 -10.81 1.53 28.95
N VAL A 155 -10.90 0.53 28.07
CA VAL A 155 -10.79 0.74 26.62
C VAL A 155 -12.02 1.49 26.08
N THR A 156 -13.22 1.23 26.61
CA THR A 156 -14.45 1.94 26.21
C THR A 156 -14.40 3.43 26.55
N ASP A 157 -13.82 3.77 27.71
CA ASP A 157 -13.62 5.16 28.12
C ASP A 157 -12.66 5.88 27.16
N VAL A 158 -11.53 5.24 26.79
CA VAL A 158 -10.58 5.78 25.81
C VAL A 158 -11.21 5.91 24.40
N LEU A 159 -12.05 4.97 23.98
CA LEU A 159 -12.78 5.07 22.71
C LEU A 159 -13.82 6.21 22.70
N SER A 160 -14.26 6.66 23.87
CA SER A 160 -15.23 7.75 24.01
C SER A 160 -14.56 9.13 23.93
N SER A 161 -13.29 9.24 24.32
CA SER A 161 -12.45 10.44 24.09
C SER A 161 -11.73 10.44 22.74
N MET A 162 -11.56 9.25 22.15
CA MET A 162 -10.84 8.91 20.91
C MET A 162 -9.85 9.97 20.41
N PRO A 163 -8.55 9.81 20.72
CA PRO A 163 -7.52 10.73 20.27
C PRO A 163 -7.37 10.79 18.75
N ASP A 164 -6.73 11.85 18.25
CA ASP A 164 -6.53 12.11 16.82
C ASP A 164 -5.30 11.38 16.23
N THR A 165 -4.56 10.62 17.04
CA THR A 165 -3.35 9.90 16.58
C THR A 165 -3.17 8.54 17.28
N LEU A 166 -2.51 7.60 16.60
CA LEU A 166 -2.15 6.29 17.16
C LEU A 166 -1.35 6.40 18.45
N HIS A 167 -0.35 7.28 18.48
CA HIS A 167 0.52 7.42 19.66
C HIS A 167 -0.28 7.86 20.88
N GLN A 168 -1.24 8.77 20.71
CA GLN A 168 -2.11 9.18 21.81
C GLN A 168 -3.08 8.07 22.22
N LEU A 169 -3.64 7.32 21.27
CA LEU A 169 -4.47 6.16 21.59
C LEU A 169 -3.66 5.11 22.37
N ALA A 170 -2.46 4.77 21.91
CA ALA A 170 -1.56 3.85 22.57
C ALA A 170 -1.14 4.35 23.97
N ASP A 171 -0.80 5.63 24.11
CA ASP A 171 -0.45 6.24 25.40
C ASP A 171 -1.64 6.23 26.37
N GLU A 172 -2.85 6.55 25.90
CA GLU A 172 -4.07 6.52 26.71
C GLU A 172 -4.43 5.09 27.14
N LEU A 173 -4.34 4.12 26.22
CA LEU A 173 -4.52 2.71 26.54
C LEU A 173 -3.46 2.21 27.53
N MET A 174 -2.19 2.57 27.34
CA MET A 174 -1.07 2.25 28.25
C MET A 174 -1.28 2.80 29.66
N CYS A 175 -1.94 3.95 29.79
CA CYS A 175 -2.27 4.55 31.08
C CYS A 175 -3.53 3.95 31.71
N ALA A 176 -4.50 3.55 30.89
CA ALA A 176 -5.82 3.09 31.34
C ALA A 176 -5.86 1.59 31.66
N ILE A 177 -5.09 0.76 30.97
CA ILE A 177 -5.11 -0.70 31.13
C ILE A 177 -4.28 -1.12 32.37
N PRO A 178 -4.83 -1.96 33.27
CA PRO A 178 -4.10 -2.45 34.43
C PRO A 178 -2.82 -3.20 34.06
N ARG A 179 -1.78 -3.12 34.91
CA ARG A 179 -0.43 -3.65 34.60
C ARG A 179 -0.39 -5.17 34.42
N GLU A 180 -1.31 -5.87 35.05
CA GLU A 180 -1.54 -7.31 34.92
C GLU A 180 -2.02 -7.71 33.51
N HIS A 181 -2.48 -6.75 32.71
CA HIS A 181 -3.00 -6.94 31.35
C HIS A 181 -2.08 -6.35 30.26
N THR A 182 -0.81 -6.05 30.56
CA THR A 182 0.11 -5.47 29.55
C THR A 182 0.40 -6.40 28.38
N GLY A 183 0.12 -7.71 28.49
CA GLY A 183 0.23 -8.66 27.38
C GLY A 183 -0.72 -8.34 26.20
N PHE A 184 -1.79 -7.60 26.45
CA PHE A 184 -2.75 -7.16 25.42
C PHE A 184 -2.30 -5.86 24.72
N MET A 185 -1.20 -5.25 25.15
CA MET A 185 -0.67 -4.03 24.51
C MET A 185 -0.12 -4.30 23.13
N ASP A 186 0.48 -5.48 22.94
CA ASP A 186 0.98 -5.95 21.65
C ASP A 186 -0.13 -5.99 20.60
N ASP A 187 -1.38 -6.23 21.02
CA ASP A 187 -2.51 -6.18 20.12
C ASP A 187 -2.73 -4.75 19.59
N PHE A 188 -2.58 -3.71 20.41
CA PHE A 188 -2.95 -2.33 20.05
C PHE A 188 -1.91 -1.56 19.24
N TYR A 189 -0.66 -2.01 19.17
CA TYR A 189 0.41 -1.26 18.49
C TYR A 189 0.21 -1.08 16.99
N GLU A 190 -0.53 -1.97 16.33
CA GLU A 190 -0.77 -1.94 14.88
C GLU A 190 -2.22 -1.52 14.54
N VAL A 191 -2.99 -1.07 15.54
CA VAL A 191 -4.42 -0.80 15.37
C VAL A 191 -4.66 0.48 14.57
N GLY A 192 -5.29 0.30 13.41
CA GLY A 192 -5.55 1.40 12.47
C GLY A 192 -4.35 1.74 11.60
N ASP A 193 -3.24 1.02 11.70
CA ASP A 193 -2.15 1.18 10.75
C ASP A 193 -2.55 0.59 9.41
N VAL A 194 -2.56 1.44 8.39
CA VAL A 194 -2.84 1.07 7.01
C VAL A 194 -1.68 1.49 6.14
N THR A 195 -1.60 0.91 4.95
CA THR A 195 -0.56 1.29 3.99
C THR A 195 -0.80 2.72 3.48
N ALA A 196 0.24 3.55 3.51
CA ALA A 196 0.13 4.93 3.07
C ALA A 196 -0.21 5.02 1.55
N PRO A 197 -1.06 5.97 1.12
CA PRO A 197 -1.50 6.16 -0.26
C PRO A 197 -0.36 6.23 -1.27
N ARG A 198 0.78 6.81 -0.88
CA ARG A 198 1.97 6.89 -1.73
C ARG A 198 2.47 5.53 -2.21
N VAL A 199 2.36 4.49 -1.37
CA VAL A 199 2.76 3.12 -1.73
C VAL A 199 1.81 2.57 -2.79
N TYR A 200 0.50 2.79 -2.62
CA TYR A 200 -0.51 2.40 -3.61
C TYR A 200 -0.30 3.09 -4.96
N TYR A 201 -0.06 4.40 -4.98
CA TYR A 201 0.18 5.14 -6.22
C TYR A 201 1.50 4.74 -6.89
N ALA A 202 2.57 4.57 -6.11
CA ALA A 202 3.84 4.09 -6.65
C ALA A 202 3.72 2.68 -7.24
N TRP A 203 3.04 1.77 -6.54
CA TRP A 203 2.73 0.44 -7.06
C TRP A 203 1.88 0.49 -8.33
N ALA A 204 0.82 1.31 -8.36
CA ALA A 204 -0.05 1.43 -9.52
C ALA A 204 0.69 1.98 -10.75
N ALA A 205 1.62 2.92 -10.56
CA ALA A 205 2.50 3.40 -11.61
C ALA A 205 3.38 2.27 -12.17
N VAL A 206 4.04 1.50 -11.30
CA VAL A 206 4.88 0.35 -11.70
C VAL A 206 4.05 -0.74 -12.38
N ARG A 207 2.86 -1.03 -11.85
CA ARG A 207 1.90 -1.97 -12.45
C ARG A 207 1.49 -1.52 -13.85
N LYS A 208 1.16 -0.24 -14.03
CA LYS A 208 0.80 0.29 -15.35
C LYS A 208 1.98 0.18 -16.32
N LEU A 209 3.19 0.52 -15.87
CA LEU A 209 4.40 0.34 -16.68
C LEU A 209 4.58 -1.13 -17.09
N ASN A 210 4.47 -2.07 -16.15
CA ASN A 210 4.58 -3.50 -16.45
C ASN A 210 3.60 -3.95 -17.55
N LEU A 211 2.34 -3.52 -17.47
CA LEU A 211 1.34 -3.81 -18.50
C LEU A 211 1.72 -3.23 -19.86
N LEU A 212 2.16 -1.97 -19.92
CA LEU A 212 2.58 -1.33 -21.17
C LEU A 212 3.78 -2.04 -21.80
N LEU A 213 4.69 -2.54 -20.97
CA LEU A 213 5.86 -3.30 -21.42
C LEU A 213 5.48 -4.68 -21.96
N ILE A 214 4.54 -5.38 -21.33
CA ILE A 214 3.97 -6.63 -21.86
C ILE A 214 3.29 -6.39 -23.22
N GLU A 215 2.47 -5.34 -23.32
CA GLU A 215 1.81 -4.96 -24.58
C GLU A 215 2.79 -4.61 -25.70
N GLU A 216 3.98 -4.08 -25.37
CA GLU A 216 5.05 -3.83 -26.35
C GLU A 216 5.71 -5.12 -26.82
N ASP A 217 5.96 -6.06 -25.90
CA ASP A 217 6.61 -7.34 -26.20
C ASP A 217 5.69 -8.27 -27.02
N GLU A 218 4.37 -8.14 -26.86
CA GLU A 218 3.36 -8.92 -27.60
C GLU A 218 3.01 -8.34 -28.98
N ARG A 219 3.39 -7.09 -29.29
CA ARG A 219 3.11 -6.51 -30.61
C ARG A 219 3.89 -7.27 -31.68
N PRO A 220 3.23 -7.80 -32.73
CA PRO A 220 3.93 -8.38 -33.86
C PRO A 220 4.89 -7.33 -34.43
N LEU A 221 6.13 -7.72 -34.69
CA LEU A 221 7.05 -6.90 -35.48
C LEU A 221 6.30 -6.56 -36.77
N GLN A 222 5.87 -5.31 -36.94
CA GLN A 222 5.36 -4.88 -38.23
C GLN A 222 6.50 -5.14 -39.21
N PRO A 223 6.26 -5.92 -40.29
CA PRO A 223 7.29 -6.16 -41.27
C PRO A 223 7.77 -4.78 -41.71
N LEU A 224 9.07 -4.53 -41.52
CA LEU A 224 9.73 -3.32 -42.01
C LEU A 224 9.27 -3.18 -43.45
N GLY A 225 8.45 -2.18 -43.72
CA GLY A 225 7.94 -1.92 -45.05
C GLY A 225 9.15 -1.66 -45.94
N VAL A 226 9.64 -2.71 -46.58
CA VAL A 226 10.65 -2.63 -47.62
C VAL A 226 9.93 -2.05 -48.83
N GLY A 227 9.62 -0.75 -48.75
CA GLY A 227 9.40 0.06 -49.93
C GLY A 227 10.74 0.21 -50.61
N LEU A 228 11.09 -0.76 -51.45
CA LEU A 228 12.08 -0.52 -52.49
C LEU A 228 11.48 0.58 -53.39
N PRO A 229 12.12 1.74 -53.54
CA PRO A 229 11.75 2.67 -54.59
C PRO A 229 12.00 2.00 -55.94
N GLU A 230 11.00 2.02 -56.83
CA GLU A 230 11.14 1.72 -58.25
C GLU A 230 12.04 2.75 -58.96
#